data_AF-A0A6G7XFD2-F1
#
_entry.id   AF-A0A6G7XFD2-F1
#
_cell.length_a   1.000
_cell.length_b   1.000
_cell.length_c   1.000
_cell.angle_alpha   90.00
_cell.angle_beta   90.00
_cell.angle_gamma   90.00
#
_symmetry.space_group_name_H-M   'P 1'
#
loop_
_entity.id
_entity.type
_entity.pdbx_description
1 polymer ?
#
loop_
_entity_poly.entity_id
_entity_poly.type
_entity_poly.pdbx_seq_one_letter_code
_entity_poly.pdbx_strand_id
1 'polypeptide(L)'
;MTSQTPTIEEVRAQIDQLDRRIVELIAERQGWVVTAGSLKKDEQGVRAPARVEQVIEKVRNLAEEAGASPEVVERTYRALIAAFIDLELDHHRNK
;
A
#
# COMPACT_ATOMS: atom_id res chain seq x y z
N MET A 1 33.35 20.79 -3.67
CA MET A 1 32.75 19.63 -2.99
C MET A 1 32.56 18.56 -4.06
N THR A 2 33.34 17.48 -4.01
CA THR A 2 33.25 16.39 -4.99
C THR A 2 32.09 15.47 -4.61
N SER A 3 31.00 15.51 -5.37
CA SER A 3 29.92 14.54 -5.25
C SER A 3 30.41 13.19 -5.75
N GLN A 4 30.67 12.25 -4.85
CA GLN A 4 30.99 10.87 -5.21
C GLN A 4 29.68 10.16 -5.59
N THR A 5 29.66 9.53 -6.76
CA THR A 5 28.52 8.72 -7.20
C THR A 5 28.54 7.40 -6.43
N PRO A 6 27.43 6.97 -5.81
CA PRO A 6 27.39 5.72 -5.04
C PRO A 6 27.57 4.50 -5.94
N THR A 7 28.07 3.39 -5.37
CA THR A 7 28.14 2.10 -6.07
C THR A 7 26.77 1.44 -6.18
N ILE A 8 26.65 0.44 -7.05
CA ILE A 8 25.39 -0.31 -7.19
C ILE A 8 25.07 -1.10 -5.91
N GLU A 9 26.08 -1.56 -5.18
CA GLU A 9 25.92 -2.24 -3.90
C GLU A 9 25.38 -1.29 -2.82
N GLU A 10 25.89 -0.07 -2.76
CA GLU A 10 25.39 0.96 -1.83
C GLU A 10 23.93 1.32 -2.14
N VAL A 11 23.59 1.50 -3.41
CA VAL A 11 22.20 1.76 -3.83
C VAL A 11 21.27 0.61 -3.43
N ARG A 12 21.68 -0.65 -3.66
CA ARG A 12 20.89 -1.83 -3.25
C ARG A 12 20.69 -1.89 -1.75
N ALA A 13 21.73 -1.64 -0.96
CA ALA A 13 21.61 -1.62 0.50
C ALA A 13 20.64 -0.54 1.00
N GLN A 14 20.56 0.61 0.33
CA GLN A 14 19.56 1.64 0.65
C GLN A 14 18.15 1.20 0.28
N ILE A 15 17.97 0.53 -0.87
CA ILE A 15 16.68 -0.04 -1.29
C ILE A 15 16.23 -1.11 -0.28
N ASP A 16 17.09 -2.04 0.10
CA ASP A 16 16.76 -3.10 1.06
C ASP A 16 16.27 -2.53 2.42
N GLN A 17 16.87 -1.43 2.87
CA GLN A 17 16.43 -0.73 4.07
C GLN A 17 15.06 -0.07 3.91
N LEU A 18 14.79 0.51 2.74
CA LEU A 18 13.47 1.07 2.43
C LEU A 18 12.41 -0.02 2.33
N ASP A 19 12.73 -1.14 1.68
CA ASP A 19 11.82 -2.28 1.54
C ASP A 19 11.38 -2.83 2.89
N ARG A 20 12.30 -2.90 3.86
CA ARG A 20 11.96 -3.27 5.24
C ARG A 20 10.89 -2.34 5.84
N ARG A 21 11.06 -1.02 5.68
CA ARG A 21 10.12 -0.02 6.19
C ARG A 21 8.79 -0.08 5.46
N ILE A 22 8.80 -0.33 4.15
CA ILE A 22 7.58 -0.52 3.35
C ILE A 22 6.80 -1.73 3.87
N VAL A 23 7.46 -2.86 4.14
CA VAL A 23 6.82 -4.05 4.69
C VAL A 23 6.22 -3.79 6.08
N GLU A 24 6.94 -3.08 6.95
CA GLU A 24 6.43 -2.67 8.27
C GLU A 24 5.16 -1.82 8.16
N LEU A 25 5.14 -0.84 7.26
CA LEU A 25 3.97 0.01 7.00
C LEU A 25 2.79 -0.78 6.39
N ILE A 26 3.07 -1.76 5.53
CA ILE A 26 2.04 -2.65 4.97
C ILE A 26 1.41 -3.47 6.10
N ALA A 27 2.21 -4.01 7.02
CA ALA A 27 1.72 -4.76 8.17
C ALA A 27 0.85 -3.90 9.11
N GLU A 28 1.25 -2.66 9.36
CA GLU A 28 0.43 -1.71 10.12
C GLU A 28 -0.90 -1.43 9.41
N ARG A 29 -0.86 -1.16 8.11
CA ARG A 29 -2.07 -0.95 7.29
C ARG A 29 -2.98 -2.18 7.32
N GLN A 30 -2.43 -3.39 7.29
CA GLN A 30 -3.19 -4.64 7.40
C GLN A 30 -4.01 -4.69 8.69
N GLY A 31 -3.41 -4.32 9.83
CA GLY A 31 -4.11 -4.28 11.12
C GLY A 31 -5.37 -3.41 11.08
N TRP A 32 -5.29 -2.25 10.43
CA TRP A 32 -6.43 -1.35 10.23
C TRP A 32 -7.48 -1.90 9.26
N VAL A 33 -7.04 -2.55 8.18
CA VAL A 33 -7.96 -3.22 7.24
C VAL A 33 -8.75 -4.31 7.96
N VAL A 34 -8.09 -5.22 8.69
CA VAL A 34 -8.76 -6.30 9.44
C VAL A 34 -9.74 -5.73 10.47
N THR A 35 -9.35 -4.67 11.17
CA THR A 35 -10.24 -3.97 12.11
C THR A 35 -11.46 -3.40 11.39
N ALA A 36 -11.27 -2.71 10.26
CA ALA A 36 -12.36 -2.16 9.47
C ALA A 36 -13.29 -3.23 8.89
N GLY A 37 -12.74 -4.36 8.42
CA GLY A 37 -13.48 -5.53 7.97
C GLY A 37 -14.35 -6.12 9.08
N SER A 38 -13.82 -6.23 10.31
CA SER A 38 -14.58 -6.74 11.46
C SER A 38 -15.84 -5.92 11.83
N LEU A 39 -15.87 -4.65 11.44
CA LEU A 39 -17.01 -3.75 11.66
C LEU A 39 -18.09 -3.86 10.57
N LYS A 40 -17.77 -4.46 9.42
CA LYS A 40 -18.70 -4.64 8.30
C LYS A 40 -19.45 -5.96 8.48
N LYS A 41 -20.79 -5.90 8.55
CA LYS A 41 -21.64 -7.07 8.75
C LYS A 41 -21.87 -7.89 7.47
N ASP A 42 -21.69 -7.28 6.29
CA ASP A 42 -22.00 -7.90 5.00
C ASP A 42 -20.81 -7.82 4.01
N GLU A 43 -20.60 -8.89 3.25
CA GLU A 43 -19.53 -9.01 2.22
C GLU A 43 -19.59 -7.91 1.14
N GLN A 44 -20.77 -7.35 0.86
CA GLN A 44 -20.92 -6.25 -0.10
C GLN A 44 -20.21 -4.97 0.37
N GLY A 45 -20.02 -4.79 1.68
CA GLY A 45 -19.24 -3.68 2.24
C GLY A 45 -17.73 -3.84 2.04
N VAL A 46 -17.24 -5.03 1.70
CA VAL A 46 -15.80 -5.32 1.55
C VAL A 46 -15.25 -4.65 0.30
N ARG A 47 -15.98 -4.68 -0.83
CA ARG A 47 -15.48 -4.20 -2.13
C ARG A 47 -15.53 -2.67 -2.33
N ALA A 48 -16.30 -1.95 -1.51
CA ALA A 48 -16.54 -0.50 -1.53
C ALA A 48 -15.82 0.32 -2.64
N PRO A 49 -16.29 0.26 -3.92
CA PRO A 49 -15.53 0.81 -5.06
C PRO A 49 -15.29 2.32 -4.96
N ALA A 50 -16.29 3.07 -4.47
CA ALA A 50 -16.16 4.50 -4.22
C ALA A 50 -15.03 4.82 -3.21
N ARG A 51 -14.80 3.94 -2.22
CA ARG A 51 -13.72 4.13 -1.25
C ARG A 51 -12.35 3.86 -1.87
N VAL A 52 -12.26 2.90 -2.79
CA VAL A 52 -11.02 2.61 -3.53
C VAL A 52 -10.59 3.85 -4.31
N GLU A 53 -11.48 4.42 -5.12
CA GLU A 53 -11.14 5.60 -5.93
C GLU A 53 -10.75 6.82 -5.08
N GLN A 54 -11.41 7.05 -3.94
CA GLN A 54 -11.00 8.10 -2.99
C GLN A 54 -9.58 7.88 -2.44
N VAL A 55 -9.19 6.63 -2.17
CA VAL A 55 -7.83 6.32 -1.71
C VAL A 55 -6.84 6.56 -2.85
N ILE A 56 -7.18 6.15 -4.08
CA ILE A 56 -6.33 6.36 -5.25
C ILE A 56 -6.09 7.84 -5.53
N GLU A 57 -7.13 8.66 -5.55
CA GLU A 57 -7.00 10.12 -5.72
C GLU A 57 -6.07 10.72 -4.66
N LYS A 58 -6.28 10.34 -3.38
CA LYS A 58 -5.44 10.82 -2.27
C LYS A 58 -3.97 10.46 -2.46
N VAL A 59 -3.66 9.20 -2.80
CA VAL A 59 -2.26 8.76 -2.88
C VAL A 59 -1.55 9.28 -4.12
N ARG A 60 -2.28 9.59 -5.19
CA ARG A 60 -1.75 10.30 -6.35
C ARG A 60 -1.30 11.70 -5.95
N ASN A 61 -2.11 12.45 -5.22
CA ASN A 61 -1.73 13.79 -4.73
C ASN A 61 -0.51 13.72 -3.80
N LEU A 62 -0.48 12.76 -2.88
CA LEU A 62 0.68 12.53 -2.01
C LEU A 62 1.95 12.15 -2.80
N ALA A 63 1.81 11.44 -3.91
CA ALA A 63 2.94 11.11 -4.79
C ALA A 63 3.54 12.37 -5.41
N GLU A 64 2.68 13.27 -5.91
CA GLU A 64 3.12 14.56 -6.48
C GLU A 64 3.83 15.41 -5.42
N GLU A 65 3.27 15.53 -4.22
CA GLU A 65 3.87 16.26 -3.09
C GLU A 65 5.24 15.69 -2.68
N ALA A 66 5.41 14.38 -2.76
CA ALA A 66 6.65 13.69 -2.41
C ALA A 66 7.67 13.60 -3.56
N GLY A 67 7.35 14.11 -4.76
CA GLY A 67 8.21 13.98 -5.94
C GLY A 67 8.29 12.56 -6.51
N ALA A 68 7.32 11.70 -6.18
CA ALA A 68 7.19 10.35 -6.72
C ALA A 68 6.29 10.34 -7.99
N SER A 69 6.41 9.30 -8.82
CA SER A 69 5.52 9.13 -9.97
C SER A 69 4.11 8.76 -9.51
N PRO A 70 3.07 9.57 -9.83
CA PRO A 70 1.68 9.25 -9.44
C PRO A 70 1.18 7.95 -10.07
N GLU A 71 1.66 7.63 -11.28
CA GLU A 71 1.30 6.40 -11.99
C GLU A 71 1.86 5.14 -11.29
N VAL A 72 3.11 5.20 -10.82
CA VAL A 72 3.72 4.10 -10.05
C VAL A 72 3.00 3.91 -8.72
N VAL A 73 2.70 5.00 -8.02
CA VAL A 73 2.00 4.95 -6.73
C VAL A 73 0.59 4.41 -6.90
N GLU A 74 -0.17 4.86 -7.91
CA GLU A 74 -1.51 4.35 -8.18
C GLU A 74 -1.51 2.84 -8.45
N ARG A 75 -0.65 2.36 -9.36
CA ARG A 75 -0.57 0.92 -9.68
C ARG A 75 -0.27 0.08 -8.45
N THR A 76 0.69 0.54 -7.64
CA THR A 76 1.05 -0.11 -6.38
C THR A 76 -0.13 -0.15 -5.41
N TYR A 77 -0.83 0.97 -5.23
CA TYR A 77 -1.98 1.02 -4.31
C TYR A 77 -3.18 0.22 -4.79
N ARG A 78 -3.47 0.17 -6.09
CA ARG A 78 -4.53 -0.70 -6.63
C ARG A 78 -4.24 -2.17 -6.35
N ALA A 79 -3.00 -2.62 -6.59
CA ALA A 79 -2.58 -3.98 -6.27
C ALA A 79 -2.65 -4.28 -4.76
N LEU A 80 -2.16 -3.34 -3.93
CA LEU A 80 -2.21 -3.47 -2.47
C LEU A 80 -3.64 -3.58 -1.94
N ILE A 81 -4.55 -2.76 -2.45
CA ILE A 81 -5.98 -2.79 -2.06
C ILE A 81 -6.63 -4.12 -2.49
N ALA A 82 -6.38 -4.57 -3.72
CA ALA A 82 -6.90 -5.85 -4.20
C ALA A 82 -6.45 -7.02 -3.32
N ALA A 83 -5.15 -7.09 -3.00
CA ALA A 83 -4.61 -8.12 -2.13
C ALA A 83 -5.25 -8.13 -0.72
N PHE A 84 -5.58 -6.94 -0.18
CA PHE A 84 -6.27 -6.86 1.10
C PHE A 84 -7.73 -7.27 1.04
N ILE A 85 -8.44 -6.96 -0.05
CA ILE A 85 -9.81 -7.45 -0.28
C ILE A 85 -9.81 -8.98 -0.33
N ASP A 86 -8.85 -9.58 -1.03
CA ASP A 86 -8.73 -11.03 -1.11
C ASP A 86 -8.44 -11.65 0.27
N LEU A 87 -7.53 -11.04 1.05
CA LEU A 87 -7.24 -11.45 2.43
C LEU A 87 -8.47 -11.38 3.35
N GLU A 88 -9.31 -10.35 3.20
CA GLU A 88 -10.56 -10.20 3.94
C GLU A 88 -11.56 -11.29 3.54
N LEU A 89 -11.77 -11.51 2.25
CA LEU A 89 -12.69 -12.54 1.73
C LEU A 89 -12.30 -13.94 2.22
N ASP A 90 -11.01 -14.27 2.25
CA ASP A 90 -10.55 -15.55 2.77
C ASP A 90 -10.75 -15.69 4.28
N HIS A 91 -10.60 -14.60 5.05
CA HIS A 91 -10.95 -14.62 6.48
C HIS A 91 -12.44 -14.82 6.73
N HIS A 92 -13.31 -14.26 5.89
CA HIS A 92 -14.76 -14.44 6.00
C HIS A 92 -15.20 -15.85 5.61
N ARG A 93 -14.57 -16.47 4.60
CA ARG A 93 -14.88 -17.84 4.15
C ARG A 93 -14.45 -18.94 5.13
N ASN A 94 -13.41 -18.66 5.93
CA ASN A 94 -12.83 -19.62 6.89
C ASN A 94 -13.32 -19.41 8.35
N LYS A 95 -14.28 -18.50 8.56
CA LYS A 95 -15.02 -18.34 9.83
C LYS A 95 -16.30 -19.15 9.81
#